data_AF-A0A166HLI1-F1
#
_entry.id   AF-A0A166HLI1-F1
#
_cell.length_a   1.000
_cell.length_b   1.000
_cell.length_c   1.000
_cell.angle_alpha   90.00
_cell.angle_beta   90.00
_cell.angle_gamma   90.00
#
_symmetry.space_group_name_H-M   'P 1'
#
loop_
_entity.id
_entity.type
_entity.pdbx_description
1 polymer ?
#
loop_
_entity_poly.entity_id
_entity_poly.type
_entity_poly.pdbx_seq_one_letter_code
_entity_poly.pdbx_strand_id
1 'polypeptide(L)'
;MTAVALPLRHPDVSSRAFMTRRAWWLLIVNVLVPGSAQVLAGNRRLGRLGLGFTLGLWVALLVGVLLYVVFPTGLYTLATFDLSMLALQAALVVYGVVWLVLTLDTLRLIRVVRVRPRMRGVLAFATIAVMAVSVGSTAYGTYLIGVTRGTLSSIFGGGAIEQPIDGRYNIMLLGGDAGEDRDGLRPDSISVVSIDASTGKASIIGVSREFVDIPIPEDSPLHELYPDGYNTDNCGVDVCKLNSIYTEVELKHPELYPDAEAEGSDPGIEAMRDAVEGILDLKLQYYALIDMEASPS
;
A
#
# COMPACT_ATOMS: atom_id res chain seq x y z
N MET A 1 1.49 -57.73 -4.49
CA MET A 1 2.03 -56.36 -4.39
C MET A 1 2.66 -55.99 -5.73
N THR A 2 1.97 -55.22 -6.57
CA THR A 2 2.56 -54.67 -7.80
C THR A 2 2.15 -53.22 -7.88
N ALA A 3 2.93 -52.36 -7.22
CA ALA A 3 2.80 -50.94 -7.41
C ALA A 3 3.20 -50.65 -8.86
N VAL A 4 2.21 -50.34 -9.70
CA VAL A 4 2.41 -49.78 -11.03
C VAL A 4 3.36 -48.59 -10.88
N ALA A 5 4.60 -48.75 -11.34
CA ALA A 5 5.61 -47.73 -11.22
C ALA A 5 5.19 -46.51 -12.05
N LEU A 6 4.78 -45.42 -11.38
CA LEU A 6 4.50 -44.15 -12.04
C LEU A 6 5.79 -43.67 -12.74
N PRO A 7 5.83 -43.61 -14.08
CA PRO A 7 7.06 -43.30 -14.82
C PRO A 7 7.55 -41.87 -14.55
N LEU A 8 6.72 -41.01 -13.95
CA LEU A 8 7.09 -39.65 -13.51
C LEU A 8 7.86 -39.63 -12.18
N ARG A 9 7.63 -40.58 -11.27
CA ARG A 9 8.29 -40.63 -9.96
C ARG A 9 9.58 -41.42 -10.01
N HIS A 10 9.56 -42.53 -10.76
CA HIS A 10 10.73 -43.38 -11.01
C HIS A 10 10.99 -43.42 -12.52
N PRO A 11 11.57 -42.33 -13.09
CA PRO A 11 11.80 -42.26 -14.53
C PRO A 11 12.90 -43.22 -14.97
N ASP A 12 12.77 -43.76 -16.18
CA ASP A 12 13.89 -44.37 -16.88
C ASP A 12 14.89 -43.26 -17.25
N VAL A 13 16.02 -43.28 -16.55
CA VAL A 13 17.07 -42.27 -16.67
C VAL A 13 17.99 -42.49 -17.87
N SER A 14 17.87 -43.64 -18.54
CA SER A 14 18.63 -43.95 -19.76
C SER A 14 18.11 -43.17 -20.97
N SER A 15 16.78 -42.94 -21.01
CA SER A 15 16.12 -42.20 -22.09
C SER A 15 16.14 -40.69 -21.86
N ARG A 16 17.10 -40.01 -22.50
CA ARG A 16 17.18 -38.53 -22.49
C ARG A 16 15.91 -37.88 -23.06
N ALA A 17 15.22 -38.57 -23.98
CA ALA A 17 13.99 -38.08 -24.59
C ALA A 17 12.83 -38.01 -23.60
N PHE A 18 12.68 -39.08 -22.81
CA PHE A 18 11.70 -39.17 -21.75
C PHE A 18 11.99 -38.15 -20.64
N MET A 19 13.25 -38.00 -20.24
CA MET A 19 13.68 -37.00 -19.26
C MET A 19 13.37 -35.55 -19.70
N THR A 20 13.47 -35.22 -20.99
CA THR A 20 13.05 -33.90 -21.50
C THR A 20 11.53 -33.67 -21.37
N ARG A 21 10.70 -34.65 -21.74
CA ARG A 21 9.22 -34.52 -21.64
C ARG A 21 8.78 -34.41 -20.18
N ARG A 22 9.37 -35.22 -19.31
CA ARG A 22 9.15 -35.16 -17.87
C ARG A 22 9.53 -33.80 -17.29
N ALA A 23 10.66 -33.23 -17.72
CA ALA A 23 11.11 -31.93 -17.26
C ALA A 23 10.08 -30.83 -17.54
N TRP A 24 9.56 -30.79 -18.76
CA TRP A 24 8.50 -29.86 -19.15
C TRP A 24 7.21 -30.07 -18.36
N TRP A 25 6.78 -31.31 -18.19
CA TRP A 25 5.59 -31.62 -17.39
C TRP A 25 5.72 -31.15 -15.94
N LEU A 26 6.86 -31.38 -15.29
CA LEU A 26 7.09 -30.92 -13.92
C LEU A 26 7.13 -29.40 -13.83
N LEU A 27 7.72 -28.71 -14.81
CA LEU A 27 7.78 -27.25 -14.83
C LEU A 27 6.39 -26.64 -15.01
N ILE A 28 5.62 -27.09 -16.01
CA ILE A 28 4.27 -26.59 -16.30
C ILE A 28 3.34 -26.79 -15.11
N VAL A 29 3.37 -27.98 -14.51
CA VAL A 29 2.48 -28.33 -13.40
C VAL A 29 2.85 -27.55 -12.14
N ASN A 30 4.15 -27.28 -11.88
CA ASN A 30 4.58 -26.40 -10.79
C ASN A 30 4.16 -24.93 -10.98
N VAL A 31 4.10 -24.44 -12.24
CA VAL A 31 3.63 -23.08 -12.54
C VAL A 31 2.13 -22.95 -12.27
N LEU A 32 1.33 -23.89 -12.78
CA LEU A 32 -0.13 -23.84 -12.65
C LEU A 32 -0.59 -24.07 -11.22
N VAL A 33 0.05 -25.03 -10.53
CA VAL A 33 -0.30 -25.43 -9.18
C VAL A 33 0.98 -25.65 -8.37
N PRO A 34 1.50 -24.64 -7.68
CA PRO A 34 2.69 -24.77 -6.84
C PRO A 34 2.55 -25.94 -5.85
N GLY A 35 3.57 -26.79 -5.75
CA GLY A 35 3.56 -27.98 -4.86
C GLY A 35 3.14 -29.28 -5.53
N SER A 36 2.47 -29.21 -6.69
CA SER A 36 2.03 -30.40 -7.44
C SER A 36 3.22 -31.24 -7.95
N ALA A 37 4.27 -30.61 -8.49
CA ALA A 37 5.45 -31.32 -8.99
C ALA A 37 6.17 -32.14 -7.89
N GLN A 38 6.18 -31.65 -6.66
CA GLN A 38 6.79 -32.29 -5.49
C GLN A 38 5.92 -33.45 -4.98
N VAL A 39 4.58 -33.33 -5.07
CA VAL A 39 3.69 -34.48 -4.81
C VAL A 39 3.88 -35.59 -5.84
N LEU A 40 4.01 -35.22 -7.12
CA LEU A 40 4.14 -36.18 -8.24
C LEU A 40 5.51 -36.87 -8.26
N ALA A 41 6.60 -36.13 -8.07
CA ALA A 41 7.95 -36.62 -8.33
C ALA A 41 8.93 -36.49 -7.15
N GLY A 42 8.55 -35.85 -6.05
CA GLY A 42 9.44 -35.51 -4.95
C GLY A 42 8.90 -35.86 -3.55
N ASN A 43 9.09 -34.94 -2.60
CA ASN A 43 8.67 -35.10 -1.21
C ASN A 43 7.19 -34.67 -1.01
N ARG A 44 6.35 -35.62 -0.59
CA ARG A 44 4.92 -35.41 -0.33
C ARG A 44 4.63 -34.42 0.81
N ARG A 45 5.57 -34.18 1.73
CA ARG A 45 5.37 -33.17 2.80
C ARG A 45 5.46 -31.76 2.22
N LEU A 46 6.52 -31.47 1.47
CA LEU A 46 6.71 -30.19 0.77
C LEU A 46 5.62 -29.92 -0.27
N GLY A 47 5.25 -30.95 -1.05
CA GLY A 47 4.20 -30.81 -2.04
C GLY A 47 2.82 -30.52 -1.43
N ARG A 48 2.47 -31.15 -0.30
CA ARG A 48 1.22 -30.84 0.42
C ARG A 48 1.20 -29.44 1.01
N LEU A 49 2.35 -28.95 1.50
CA LEU A 49 2.48 -27.57 1.96
C LEU A 49 2.21 -26.60 0.81
N GLY A 50 2.85 -26.80 -0.36
CA GLY A 50 2.62 -25.97 -1.54
C GLY A 50 1.16 -25.96 -2.00
N LEU A 51 0.54 -27.15 -2.08
CA LEU A 51 -0.89 -27.27 -2.40
C LEU A 51 -1.79 -26.58 -1.37
N GLY A 52 -1.43 -26.65 -0.09
CA GLY A 52 -2.13 -25.95 0.99
C GLY A 52 -2.11 -24.43 0.78
N PHE A 53 -0.97 -23.86 0.41
CA PHE A 53 -0.87 -22.44 0.07
C PHE A 53 -1.67 -22.09 -1.19
N THR A 54 -1.67 -22.92 -2.23
CA THR A 54 -2.48 -22.68 -3.43
C THR A 54 -3.98 -22.71 -3.12
N LEU A 55 -4.45 -23.70 -2.36
CA LEU A 55 -5.85 -23.78 -1.94
C LEU A 55 -6.21 -22.63 -1.00
N GLY A 56 -5.32 -22.26 -0.08
CA GLY A 56 -5.49 -21.12 0.80
C GLY A 56 -5.69 -19.81 0.03
N LEU A 57 -4.92 -19.58 -1.04
CA LEU A 57 -5.09 -18.42 -1.91
C LEU A 57 -6.46 -18.39 -2.57
N TRP A 58 -6.92 -19.52 -3.12
CA TRP A 58 -8.25 -19.61 -3.73
C TRP A 58 -9.39 -19.39 -2.73
N VAL A 59 -9.26 -19.94 -1.52
CA VAL A 59 -10.23 -19.72 -0.45
C VAL A 59 -10.23 -18.26 -0.02
N ALA A 60 -9.07 -17.63 0.16
CA ALA A 60 -8.97 -16.22 0.51
C ALA A 60 -9.60 -15.31 -0.56
N LEU A 61 -9.37 -15.61 -1.84
CA LEU A 61 -9.98 -14.89 -2.96
C LEU A 61 -11.51 -15.04 -2.97
N LEU A 62 -12.01 -16.26 -2.77
CA LEU A 62 -13.45 -16.53 -2.69
C LEU A 62 -14.10 -15.75 -1.51
N VAL A 63 -13.47 -15.79 -0.34
CA VAL A 63 -13.94 -15.07 0.85
C VAL A 63 -13.92 -13.56 0.62
N GLY A 64 -12.86 -13.03 0.00
CA GLY A 64 -12.77 -11.61 -0.36
C GLY A 64 -13.89 -11.16 -1.31
N VAL A 65 -14.18 -11.96 -2.36
CA VAL A 65 -15.30 -11.68 -3.27
C VAL A 65 -16.65 -11.74 -2.55
N LEU A 66 -16.86 -12.73 -1.68
CA LEU A 66 -18.09 -12.84 -0.90
C LEU A 66 -18.27 -11.65 0.04
N LEU A 67 -17.22 -11.24 0.75
CA LEU A 67 -17.22 -10.07 1.62
C LEU A 67 -17.51 -8.78 0.84
N TYR A 68 -16.92 -8.62 -0.34
CA TYR A 68 -17.18 -7.47 -1.21
C TYR A 68 -18.66 -7.35 -1.59
N VAL A 69 -19.32 -8.46 -1.89
CA VAL A 69 -20.73 -8.47 -2.32
C VAL A 69 -21.69 -8.31 -1.13
N VAL A 70 -21.40 -8.92 0.02
CA VAL A 70 -22.33 -8.97 1.17
C VAL A 70 -22.11 -7.81 2.14
N PHE A 71 -20.85 -7.40 2.36
CA PHE A 71 -20.48 -6.40 3.35
C PHE A 71 -19.25 -5.59 2.89
N PRO A 72 -19.40 -4.74 1.86
CA PRO A 72 -18.29 -4.01 1.27
C PRO A 72 -17.59 -3.10 2.28
N THR A 73 -18.35 -2.43 3.16
CA THR A 73 -17.80 -1.55 4.20
C THR A 73 -16.88 -2.28 5.17
N GLY A 74 -17.23 -3.50 5.59
CA GLY A 74 -16.35 -4.33 6.43
C GLY A 74 -15.11 -4.83 5.72
N LEU A 75 -15.20 -5.09 4.41
CA LEU A 75 -14.03 -5.44 3.63
C LEU A 75 -13.07 -4.25 3.54
N TYR A 76 -13.60 -3.04 3.32
CA TYR A 76 -12.78 -1.83 3.27
C TYR A 76 -12.08 -1.59 4.60
N THR A 77 -12.80 -1.65 5.73
CA THR A 77 -12.18 -1.48 7.06
C THR A 77 -11.14 -2.56 7.35
N LEU A 78 -11.40 -3.81 6.96
CA LEU A 78 -10.40 -4.88 7.10
C LEU A 78 -9.21 -4.68 6.16
N ALA A 79 -9.41 -4.11 4.97
CA ALA A 79 -8.33 -3.87 4.01
C ALA A 79 -7.47 -2.65 4.39
N THR A 80 -7.99 -1.72 5.18
CA THR A 80 -7.31 -0.48 5.57
C THR A 80 -6.76 -0.49 7.00
N PHE A 81 -7.08 -1.50 7.81
CA PHE A 81 -6.49 -1.65 9.15
C PHE A 81 -5.00 -2.02 9.07
N ASP A 82 -4.15 -1.38 9.88
CA ASP A 82 -2.69 -1.55 9.75
C ASP A 82 -2.24 -3.01 10.01
N LEU A 83 -2.83 -3.67 11.01
CA LEU A 83 -2.45 -5.05 11.34
C LEU A 83 -2.82 -6.05 10.25
N SER A 84 -3.94 -5.86 9.55
CA SER A 84 -4.36 -6.73 8.46
C SER A 84 -3.51 -6.48 7.21
N MET A 85 -3.13 -5.24 6.94
CA MET A 85 -2.18 -4.86 5.91
C MET A 85 -0.79 -5.44 6.17
N LEU A 86 -0.30 -5.41 7.42
CA LEU A 86 0.92 -6.11 7.86
C LEU A 86 0.81 -7.62 7.66
N ALA A 87 -0.29 -8.21 8.09
CA ALA A 87 -0.53 -9.64 7.95
C ALA A 87 -0.57 -10.06 6.47
N LEU A 88 -1.19 -9.24 5.62
CA LEU A 88 -1.24 -9.47 4.17
C LEU A 88 0.16 -9.35 3.54
N GLN A 89 0.93 -8.32 3.90
CA GLN A 89 2.31 -8.15 3.45
C GLN A 89 3.19 -9.35 3.86
N ALA A 90 3.12 -9.76 5.13
CA ALA A 90 3.84 -10.92 5.64
C ALA A 90 3.39 -12.21 4.93
N ALA A 91 2.09 -12.38 4.69
CA ALA A 91 1.56 -13.53 3.96
C ALA A 91 2.07 -13.59 2.51
N LEU A 92 2.17 -12.46 1.80
CA LEU A 92 2.75 -12.41 0.45
C LEU A 92 4.24 -12.74 0.45
N VAL A 93 5.01 -12.26 1.43
CA VAL A 93 6.43 -12.60 1.58
C VAL A 93 6.58 -14.11 1.80
N VAL A 94 5.81 -14.68 2.73
CA VAL A 94 5.81 -16.13 2.98
C VAL A 94 5.42 -16.90 1.72
N TYR A 95 4.40 -16.46 1.00
CA TYR A 95 3.96 -17.08 -0.24
C TYR A 95 5.06 -17.04 -1.32
N GLY A 96 5.74 -15.90 -1.48
CA GLY A 96 6.88 -15.75 -2.38
C GLY A 96 8.05 -16.69 -2.04
N VAL A 97 8.38 -16.82 -0.74
CA VAL A 97 9.41 -17.75 -0.26
C VAL A 97 9.03 -19.21 -0.54
N VAL A 98 7.78 -19.59 -0.27
CA VAL A 98 7.28 -20.94 -0.57
C VAL A 98 7.39 -21.22 -2.06
N TRP A 99 6.99 -20.28 -2.91
CA TRP A 99 7.05 -20.47 -4.35
C TRP A 99 8.48 -20.55 -4.88
N LEU A 100 9.41 -19.77 -4.31
CA LEU A 100 10.84 -19.85 -4.59
C LEU A 100 11.38 -21.26 -4.24
N VAL A 101 11.14 -21.73 -3.01
CA VAL A 101 11.60 -23.05 -2.55
C VAL A 101 11.05 -24.17 -3.42
N LEU A 102 9.76 -24.13 -3.78
CA LEU A 102 9.14 -25.12 -4.65
C LEU A 102 9.73 -25.10 -6.07
N THR A 103 9.99 -23.92 -6.62
CA THR A 103 10.59 -23.80 -7.96
C THR A 103 12.03 -24.32 -7.98
N LEU A 104 12.82 -24.03 -6.94
CA LEU A 104 14.17 -24.57 -6.78
C LEU A 104 14.17 -26.10 -6.57
N ASP A 105 13.23 -26.65 -5.80
CA ASP A 105 13.10 -28.11 -5.66
C ASP A 105 12.64 -28.74 -6.98
N THR A 106 11.80 -28.06 -7.76
CA THR A 106 11.39 -28.53 -9.10
C THR A 106 12.58 -28.61 -10.05
N LEU A 107 13.49 -27.62 -10.04
CA LEU A 107 14.77 -27.69 -10.77
C LEU A 107 15.59 -28.92 -10.39
N ARG A 108 15.68 -29.21 -9.09
CA ARG A 108 16.37 -30.42 -8.58
C ARG A 108 15.70 -31.69 -9.09
N LEU A 109 14.37 -31.76 -9.07
CA LEU A 109 13.58 -32.92 -9.54
C LEU A 109 13.67 -33.17 -11.05
N ILE A 110 13.84 -32.10 -11.84
CA ILE A 110 14.03 -32.15 -13.29
C ILE A 110 15.32 -32.89 -13.67
N ARG A 111 16.36 -32.87 -12.82
CA ARG A 111 17.70 -33.45 -13.09
C ARG A 111 18.25 -32.98 -14.45
N VAL A 112 18.45 -31.67 -14.61
CA VAL A 112 18.84 -30.98 -15.86
C VAL A 112 20.01 -31.67 -16.60
N VAL A 113 20.98 -32.22 -15.88
CA VAL A 113 22.13 -32.94 -16.45
C VAL A 113 21.72 -34.16 -17.30
N ARG A 114 20.60 -34.82 -17.00
CA ARG A 114 20.11 -36.01 -17.72
C ARG A 114 19.23 -35.68 -18.93
N VAL A 115 18.96 -34.40 -19.17
CA VAL A 115 18.22 -33.90 -20.34
C VAL A 115 19.14 -33.78 -21.56
N ARG A 116 18.57 -33.84 -22.77
CA ARG A 116 19.27 -33.54 -24.03
C ARG A 116 20.12 -32.25 -23.93
N PRO A 117 21.39 -32.25 -24.37
CA PRO A 117 22.31 -31.11 -24.22
C PRO A 117 21.76 -29.78 -24.73
N ARG A 118 21.16 -29.76 -25.93
CA ARG A 118 20.53 -28.55 -26.53
C ARG A 118 19.36 -27.99 -25.73
N MET A 119 18.68 -28.82 -24.93
CA MET A 119 17.50 -28.41 -24.16
C MET A 119 17.84 -27.94 -22.74
N ARG A 120 19.10 -28.08 -22.29
CA ARG A 120 19.51 -27.68 -20.94
C ARG A 120 19.41 -26.17 -20.77
N GLY A 121 19.89 -25.39 -21.75
CA GLY A 121 19.80 -23.93 -21.74
C GLY A 121 18.36 -23.44 -21.79
N VAL A 122 17.52 -24.06 -22.62
CA VAL A 122 16.09 -23.73 -22.73
C VAL A 122 15.36 -23.98 -21.40
N LEU A 123 15.60 -25.11 -20.73
CA LEU A 123 14.98 -25.40 -19.43
C LEU A 123 15.49 -24.49 -18.32
N ALA A 124 16.79 -24.15 -18.33
CA ALA A 124 17.34 -23.20 -17.36
C ALA A 124 16.69 -21.83 -17.52
N PHE A 125 16.63 -21.31 -18.76
CA PHE A 125 15.96 -20.05 -19.07
C PHE A 125 14.46 -20.09 -18.70
N ALA A 126 13.75 -21.15 -19.09
CA ALA A 126 12.33 -21.30 -18.76
C ALA A 126 12.09 -21.31 -17.25
N THR A 127 12.99 -21.91 -16.47
CA THR A 127 12.82 -21.91 -15.01
C THR A 127 13.15 -20.56 -14.38
N ILE A 128 14.14 -19.85 -14.91
CA ILE A 128 14.42 -18.46 -14.51
C ILE A 128 13.22 -17.58 -14.82
N ALA A 129 12.63 -17.71 -16.01
CA ALA A 129 11.43 -16.96 -16.40
C ALA A 129 10.25 -17.26 -15.48
N VAL A 130 10.01 -18.54 -15.15
CA VAL A 130 9.01 -18.95 -14.16
C VAL A 130 9.29 -18.30 -12.81
N MET A 131 10.53 -18.34 -12.35
CA MET A 131 10.93 -17.76 -11.06
C MET A 131 10.77 -16.25 -11.02
N ALA A 132 11.07 -15.56 -12.13
CA ALA A 132 10.90 -14.13 -12.28
C ALA A 132 9.41 -13.74 -12.27
N VAL A 133 8.55 -14.47 -12.98
CA VAL A 133 7.10 -14.21 -12.94
C VAL A 133 6.53 -14.51 -11.55
N SER A 134 6.94 -15.64 -10.96
CA SER A 134 6.38 -16.09 -9.69
C SER A 134 6.83 -15.24 -8.52
N VAL A 135 8.14 -15.20 -8.26
CA VAL A 135 8.70 -14.49 -7.12
C VAL A 135 8.63 -12.99 -7.37
N GLY A 136 8.86 -12.54 -8.61
CA GLY A 136 8.77 -11.14 -8.98
C GLY A 136 7.36 -10.57 -8.80
N SER A 137 6.30 -11.31 -9.14
CA SER A 137 4.92 -10.83 -8.87
C SER A 137 4.65 -10.69 -7.37
N THR A 138 5.08 -11.64 -6.54
CA THR A 138 4.93 -11.54 -5.09
C THR A 138 5.78 -10.42 -4.48
N ALA A 139 6.99 -10.22 -4.98
CA ALA A 139 7.88 -9.15 -4.52
C ALA A 139 7.32 -7.77 -4.90
N TYR A 140 6.84 -7.62 -6.14
CA TYR A 140 6.20 -6.41 -6.61
C TYR A 140 4.91 -6.11 -5.83
N GLY A 141 4.07 -7.14 -5.58
CA GLY A 141 2.88 -6.98 -4.73
C GLY A 141 3.22 -6.56 -3.30
N THR A 142 4.28 -7.13 -2.72
CA THR A 142 4.77 -6.74 -1.38
C THR A 142 5.27 -5.29 -1.36
N TYR A 143 5.99 -4.88 -2.40
CA TYR A 143 6.46 -3.50 -2.57
C TYR A 143 5.28 -2.51 -2.67
N LEU A 144 4.30 -2.80 -3.53
CA LEU A 144 3.12 -1.96 -3.68
C LEU A 144 2.36 -1.81 -2.36
N ILE A 145 2.15 -2.90 -1.62
CA ILE A 145 1.53 -2.83 -0.29
C ILE A 145 2.36 -1.99 0.67
N GLY A 146 3.69 -2.10 0.63
CA GLY A 146 4.57 -1.26 1.45
C GLY A 146 4.42 0.23 1.15
N VAL A 147 4.39 0.60 -0.15
CA VAL A 147 4.14 1.99 -0.58
C VAL A 147 2.76 2.45 -0.12
N THR A 148 1.72 1.66 -0.36
CA THR A 148 0.35 1.99 0.08
C THR A 148 0.28 2.18 1.59
N ARG A 149 0.88 1.29 2.39
CA ARG A 149 0.93 1.43 3.85
C ARG A 149 1.73 2.65 4.29
N GLY A 150 2.83 2.98 3.62
CA GLY A 150 3.59 4.20 3.88
C GLY A 150 2.76 5.46 3.64
N THR A 151 2.06 5.52 2.51
CA THR A 151 1.15 6.62 2.19
C THR A 151 -0.04 6.70 3.15
N LEU A 152 -0.65 5.56 3.50
CA LEU A 152 -1.71 5.56 4.51
C LEU A 152 -1.17 6.02 5.87
N SER A 153 0.00 5.53 6.30
CA SER A 153 0.61 5.95 7.55
C SER A 153 0.95 7.44 7.59
N SER A 154 1.37 8.03 6.47
CA SER A 154 1.66 9.47 6.40
C SER A 154 0.41 10.33 6.39
N ILE A 155 -0.73 9.80 5.91
CA ILE A 155 -2.02 10.51 5.90
C ILE A 155 -2.76 10.35 7.23
N PHE A 156 -2.65 9.17 7.83
CA PHE A 156 -3.45 8.76 8.98
C PHE A 156 -2.64 8.71 10.29
N GLY A 157 -1.38 9.18 10.30
CA GLY A 157 -0.52 9.22 11.50
C GLY A 157 -0.25 7.84 12.14
N GLY A 158 -0.50 6.73 11.42
CA GLY A 158 -0.51 5.38 11.97
C GLY A 158 -1.69 5.06 12.91
N GLY A 159 -2.66 5.98 13.02
CA GLY A 159 -3.87 5.85 13.86
C GLY A 159 -5.00 5.06 13.21
N ALA A 160 -6.01 4.72 14.02
CA ALA A 160 -7.24 4.11 13.54
C ALA A 160 -8.03 5.12 12.69
N ILE A 161 -8.57 4.66 11.56
CA ILE A 161 -9.43 5.47 10.70
C ILE A 161 -10.64 5.95 11.52
N GLU A 162 -10.71 7.27 11.73
CA GLU A 162 -11.89 7.94 12.28
C GLU A 162 -13.18 7.57 11.54
N GLN A 163 -14.33 7.74 12.20
CA GLN A 163 -15.61 7.50 11.55
C GLN A 163 -15.91 8.57 10.50
N PRO A 164 -16.62 8.21 9.41
CA PRO A 164 -17.02 9.20 8.42
C PRO A 164 -18.00 10.21 9.04
N ILE A 165 -17.71 11.49 8.88
CA ILE A 165 -18.57 12.59 9.30
C ILE A 165 -19.57 12.85 8.17
N ASP A 166 -20.86 12.81 8.48
CA ASP A 166 -21.95 12.93 7.51
C ASP A 166 -21.81 11.99 6.29
N GLY A 167 -21.29 10.78 6.55
CA GLY A 167 -21.08 9.76 5.53
C GLY A 167 -19.88 10.00 4.62
N ARG A 168 -18.99 10.95 4.96
CA ARG A 168 -17.83 11.34 4.16
C ARG A 168 -16.53 11.30 4.96
N TYR A 169 -15.45 11.04 4.23
CA TYR A 169 -14.09 11.27 4.69
C TYR A 169 -13.55 12.50 3.97
N ASN A 170 -13.19 13.53 4.71
CA ASN A 170 -12.63 14.77 4.19
C ASN A 170 -11.15 14.81 4.53
N ILE A 171 -10.32 14.87 3.49
CA ILE A 171 -8.86 14.84 3.57
C ILE A 171 -8.33 16.15 3.00
N MET A 172 -7.61 16.93 3.79
CA MET A 172 -6.92 18.13 3.33
C MET A 172 -5.57 17.77 2.71
N LEU A 173 -5.35 18.16 1.45
CA LEU A 173 -4.07 18.00 0.77
C LEU A 173 -3.36 19.35 0.74
N LEU A 174 -2.19 19.40 1.35
CA LEU A 174 -1.27 20.52 1.31
C LEU A 174 -0.09 20.11 0.41
N GLY A 175 0.20 20.91 -0.60
CA GLY A 175 1.42 20.78 -1.39
C GLY A 175 2.25 22.03 -1.22
N GLY A 176 3.48 21.89 -0.75
CA GLY A 176 4.39 22.99 -0.50
C GLY A 176 5.82 22.65 -0.90
N ASP A 177 6.69 23.62 -0.74
CA ASP A 177 8.14 23.51 -0.95
C ASP A 177 8.81 23.97 0.35
N ALA A 178 9.43 23.03 1.07
CA ALA A 178 10.31 23.33 2.21
C ALA A 178 11.78 23.34 1.78
N GLY A 179 12.12 24.02 0.68
CA GLY A 179 13.52 24.13 0.24
C GLY A 179 14.47 24.60 1.36
N GLU A 180 15.68 24.03 1.38
CA GLU A 180 16.74 24.20 2.41
C GLU A 180 17.11 25.66 2.78
N ASP A 181 16.66 26.65 1.99
CA ASP A 181 16.97 28.07 2.13
C ASP A 181 15.85 28.90 2.81
N ARG A 182 14.84 28.27 3.44
CA ARG A 182 13.70 28.99 4.05
C ARG A 182 13.39 28.60 5.49
N ASP A 183 13.20 29.62 6.32
CA ASP A 183 12.55 29.49 7.64
C ASP A 183 11.03 29.31 7.42
N GLY A 184 10.60 28.04 7.28
CA GLY A 184 9.21 27.62 7.30
C GLY A 184 8.62 27.21 5.94
N LEU A 185 7.79 26.17 5.97
CA LEU A 185 7.02 25.67 4.84
C LEU A 185 5.86 26.63 4.49
N ARG A 186 5.59 26.79 3.20
CA ARG A 186 4.41 27.51 2.68
C ARG A 186 3.63 26.62 1.74
N PRO A 187 2.36 26.29 2.05
CA PRO A 187 1.50 25.57 1.12
C PRO A 187 1.23 26.41 -0.14
N ASP A 188 1.69 25.92 -1.29
CA ASP A 188 1.44 26.50 -2.60
C ASP A 188 0.18 25.96 -3.26
N SER A 189 -0.22 24.75 -2.87
CA SER A 189 -1.47 24.12 -3.28
C SER A 189 -2.23 23.60 -2.08
N ILE A 190 -3.53 23.89 -2.03
CA ILE A 190 -4.43 23.50 -0.95
C ILE A 190 -5.68 22.94 -1.62
N SER A 191 -6.07 21.73 -1.24
CA SER A 191 -7.31 21.13 -1.72
C SER A 191 -7.91 20.21 -0.68
N VAL A 192 -9.22 19.99 -0.73
CA VAL A 192 -9.92 19.02 0.11
C VAL A 192 -10.51 17.94 -0.77
N VAL A 193 -10.14 16.69 -0.48
CA VAL A 193 -10.73 15.51 -1.10
C VAL A 193 -11.82 14.98 -0.18
N SER A 194 -13.07 15.07 -0.63
CA SER A 194 -14.23 14.53 0.08
C SER A 194 -14.70 13.24 -0.57
N ILE A 195 -14.61 12.13 0.15
CA ILE A 195 -14.91 10.78 -0.32
C ILE A 195 -16.18 10.27 0.36
N ASP A 196 -17.18 9.89 -0.43
CA ASP A 196 -18.38 9.23 0.06
C ASP A 196 -18.04 7.81 0.56
N ALA A 197 -18.26 7.54 1.85
CA ALA A 197 -17.87 6.30 2.50
C ALA A 197 -18.64 5.07 1.98
N SER A 198 -19.81 5.27 1.38
CA SER A 198 -20.67 4.18 0.89
C SER A 198 -20.40 3.83 -0.58
N THR A 199 -20.07 4.84 -1.41
CA THR A 199 -19.92 4.67 -2.87
C THR A 199 -18.47 4.79 -3.35
N GLY A 200 -17.57 5.34 -2.53
CA GLY A 200 -16.18 5.63 -2.92
C GLY A 200 -16.03 6.78 -3.91
N LYS A 201 -17.10 7.53 -4.22
CA LYS A 201 -17.04 8.70 -5.09
C LYS A 201 -16.29 9.83 -4.40
N ALA A 202 -15.25 10.35 -5.05
CA ALA A 202 -14.45 11.46 -4.57
C ALA A 202 -14.80 12.76 -5.30
N SER A 203 -14.87 13.85 -4.54
CA SER A 203 -14.92 15.23 -5.03
C SER A 203 -13.67 15.95 -4.53
N ILE A 204 -13.02 16.71 -5.40
CA ILE A 204 -11.84 17.52 -5.05
C ILE A 204 -12.24 18.99 -5.09
N ILE A 205 -12.06 19.68 -3.97
CA ILE A 205 -12.38 21.10 -3.78
C ILE A 205 -11.05 21.84 -3.69
N GLY A 206 -10.72 22.65 -4.68
CA GLY A 206 -9.52 23.49 -4.63
C GLY A 206 -9.75 24.70 -3.73
N VAL A 207 -8.82 24.98 -2.83
CA VAL A 207 -8.86 26.15 -1.95
C VAL A 207 -7.72 27.08 -2.37
N SER A 208 -8.06 28.32 -2.71
CA SER A 208 -7.06 29.26 -3.19
C SER A 208 -6.15 29.69 -2.04
N ARG A 209 -4.84 29.54 -2.22
CA ARG A 209 -3.82 30.02 -1.28
C ARG A 209 -3.89 31.55 -1.02
N GLU A 210 -4.56 32.27 -1.93
CA GLU A 210 -4.72 33.72 -1.93
C GLU A 210 -6.02 34.18 -1.24
N PHE A 211 -6.80 33.28 -0.63
CA PHE A 211 -7.98 33.68 0.13
C PHE A 211 -7.60 34.64 1.27
N VAL A 212 -8.47 35.62 1.48
CA VAL A 212 -8.43 36.66 2.51
C VAL A 212 -9.77 36.66 3.25
N ASP A 213 -9.84 37.34 4.39
CA ASP A 213 -11.04 37.42 5.24
C ASP A 213 -11.57 36.03 5.60
N ILE A 214 -10.67 35.21 6.16
CA ILE A 214 -10.91 33.80 6.42
C ILE A 214 -11.67 33.66 7.74
N PRO A 215 -12.88 33.10 7.74
CA PRO A 215 -13.59 32.81 8.97
C PRO A 215 -12.84 31.71 9.73
N ILE A 216 -12.71 31.88 11.05
CA ILE A 216 -12.09 30.91 11.93
C ILE A 216 -13.17 30.29 12.81
N PRO A 217 -13.32 28.95 12.83
CA PRO A 217 -14.32 28.27 13.66
C PRO A 217 -14.21 28.65 15.14
N GLU A 218 -15.34 28.78 15.84
CA GLU A 218 -15.36 29.16 17.27
C GLU A 218 -14.70 28.11 18.18
N ASP A 219 -14.66 26.85 17.74
CA ASP A 219 -14.05 25.73 18.44
C ASP A 219 -12.53 25.59 18.18
N SER A 220 -11.96 26.42 17.32
CA SER A 220 -10.55 26.35 16.93
C SER A 220 -9.66 27.14 17.89
N PRO A 221 -8.48 26.63 18.32
CA PRO A 221 -7.50 27.39 19.10
C PRO A 221 -7.10 28.72 18.42
N LEU A 222 -7.11 28.76 17.10
CA LEU A 222 -6.82 29.97 16.33
C LEU A 222 -7.83 31.12 16.59
N HIS A 223 -9.04 30.78 17.06
CA HIS A 223 -10.09 31.76 17.34
C HIS A 223 -9.74 32.65 18.54
N GLU A 224 -8.84 32.21 19.43
CA GLU A 224 -8.35 33.04 20.54
C GLU A 224 -7.54 34.25 20.03
N LEU A 225 -6.79 34.08 18.93
CA LEU A 225 -6.07 35.16 18.28
C LEU A 225 -6.94 35.94 17.28
N TYR A 226 -7.83 35.22 16.60
CA TYR A 226 -8.61 35.74 15.46
C TYR A 226 -10.11 35.54 15.63
N PRO A 227 -10.74 36.15 16.66
CA PRO A 227 -12.17 35.96 16.93
C PRO A 227 -13.07 36.50 15.83
N ASP A 228 -12.65 37.59 15.17
CA ASP A 228 -13.35 38.19 14.03
C ASP A 228 -12.86 37.63 12.67
N GLY A 229 -12.11 36.51 12.69
CA GLY A 229 -11.49 35.90 11.52
C GLY A 229 -10.09 36.45 11.19
N TYR A 230 -9.42 35.77 10.26
CA TYR A 230 -8.08 36.14 9.78
C TYR A 230 -8.21 37.08 8.59
N ASN A 231 -8.01 38.37 8.84
CA ASN A 231 -8.24 39.46 7.89
C ASN A 231 -7.03 40.42 7.80
N THR A 232 -7.09 41.37 6.86
CA THR A 232 -5.98 42.31 6.59
C THR A 232 -5.63 43.25 7.74
N ASP A 233 -6.55 43.43 8.69
CA ASP A 233 -6.39 44.38 9.79
C ASP A 233 -5.85 43.72 11.07
N ASN A 234 -5.94 42.39 11.17
CA ASN A 234 -5.61 41.66 12.40
C ASN A 234 -4.50 40.61 12.22
N CYS A 235 -4.07 40.27 11.01
CA CYS A 235 -3.13 39.16 10.84
C CYS A 235 -1.68 39.48 11.29
N GLY A 236 -0.95 38.44 11.69
CA GLY A 236 0.42 38.58 12.19
C GLY A 236 1.51 38.76 11.13
N VAL A 237 1.19 38.86 9.84
CA VAL A 237 2.16 38.85 8.70
C VAL A 237 1.71 39.74 7.54
N ASP A 238 2.64 40.39 6.82
CA ASP A 238 2.32 41.46 5.84
C ASP A 238 1.33 41.10 4.70
N VAL A 239 1.15 39.82 4.38
CA VAL A 239 0.33 39.38 3.23
C VAL A 239 -1.09 38.95 3.60
N CYS A 240 -1.40 38.64 4.87
CA CYS A 240 -2.71 38.21 5.38
C CYS A 240 -3.52 37.27 4.46
N LYS A 241 -2.87 36.22 3.95
CA LYS A 241 -3.49 35.22 3.06
C LYS A 241 -3.52 33.85 3.72
N LEU A 242 -4.38 32.97 3.21
CA LEU A 242 -4.50 31.59 3.68
C LEU A 242 -3.15 30.87 3.81
N ASN A 243 -2.28 30.96 2.80
CA ASN A 243 -0.96 30.31 2.86
C ASN A 243 -0.01 30.85 3.93
N SER A 244 -0.31 32.02 4.49
CA SER A 244 0.52 32.67 5.48
C SER A 244 0.21 32.16 6.89
N ILE A 245 -0.99 31.60 7.10
CA ILE A 245 -1.42 31.02 8.39
C ILE A 245 -0.46 29.91 8.83
N TYR A 246 -0.08 29.01 7.92
CA TYR A 246 0.89 27.95 8.20
C TYR A 246 2.17 28.53 8.82
N THR A 247 2.85 29.41 8.07
CA THR A 247 4.14 29.98 8.49
C THR A 247 4.01 30.83 9.75
N GLU A 248 2.90 31.55 9.89
CA GLU A 248 2.68 32.42 11.04
C GLU A 248 2.53 31.62 12.32
N VAL A 249 1.66 30.60 12.33
CA VAL A 249 1.49 29.77 13.52
C VAL A 249 2.76 29.02 13.82
N GLU A 250 3.40 28.43 12.82
CA GLU A 250 4.63 27.66 13.03
C GLU A 250 5.76 28.48 13.66
N LEU A 251 5.95 29.72 13.21
CA LEU A 251 7.05 30.56 13.67
C LEU A 251 6.71 31.42 14.89
N LYS A 252 5.45 31.79 15.10
CA LYS A 252 5.06 32.78 16.10
C LYS A 252 4.16 32.24 17.20
N HIS A 253 3.33 31.25 16.89
CA HIS A 253 2.29 30.74 17.78
C HIS A 253 2.20 29.20 17.83
N PRO A 254 3.32 28.44 17.86
CA PRO A 254 3.26 26.98 17.91
C PRO A 254 2.59 26.50 19.20
N GLU A 255 2.61 27.30 20.27
CA GLU A 255 1.97 27.02 21.55
C GLU A 255 0.45 26.87 21.50
N LEU A 256 -0.22 27.31 20.42
CA LEU A 256 -1.65 27.10 20.22
C LEU A 256 -2.02 25.63 19.96
N TYR A 257 -1.08 24.85 19.42
CA TYR A 257 -1.29 23.44 19.08
C TYR A 257 -0.23 22.57 19.76
N PRO A 258 -0.22 22.50 21.11
CA PRO A 258 0.86 21.85 21.86
C PRO A 258 0.94 20.34 21.64
N ASP A 259 -0.16 19.71 21.22
CA ASP A 259 -0.25 18.27 21.00
C ASP A 259 0.03 17.86 19.55
N ALA A 260 0.18 18.82 18.62
CA ALA A 260 0.32 18.54 17.18
C ALA A 260 1.47 17.57 16.88
N GLU A 261 2.67 17.84 17.41
CA GLU A 261 3.84 16.96 17.21
C GLU A 261 3.62 15.55 17.79
N ALA A 262 2.95 15.45 18.94
CA ALA A 262 2.67 14.17 19.60
C ALA A 262 1.68 13.32 18.80
N GLU A 263 0.80 13.96 18.04
CA GLU A 263 -0.17 13.33 17.13
C GLU A 263 0.39 13.12 15.70
N GLY A 264 1.66 13.45 15.47
CA GLY A 264 2.33 13.29 14.18
C GLY A 264 2.00 14.40 13.15
N SER A 265 1.50 15.53 13.64
CA SER A 265 1.21 16.75 12.89
C SER A 265 2.17 17.88 13.27
N ASP A 266 1.88 19.07 12.79
CA ASP A 266 2.67 20.29 12.95
C ASP A 266 1.71 21.45 13.24
N PRO A 267 2.03 22.40 14.13
CA PRO A 267 1.15 23.52 14.45
C PRO A 267 0.67 24.29 13.22
N GLY A 268 1.54 24.47 12.21
CA GLY A 268 1.16 25.07 10.94
C GLY A 268 0.09 24.28 10.18
N ILE A 269 0.13 22.95 10.22
CA ILE A 269 -0.87 22.07 9.57
C ILE A 269 -2.23 22.17 10.26
N GLU A 270 -2.26 22.13 11.59
CA GLU A 270 -3.53 22.21 12.34
C GLU A 270 -4.18 23.58 12.19
N ALA A 271 -3.39 24.66 12.19
CA ALA A 271 -3.90 25.99 11.87
C ALA A 271 -4.50 26.11 10.47
N MET A 272 -3.87 25.47 9.48
CA MET A 272 -4.42 25.40 8.13
C MET A 272 -5.70 24.57 8.07
N ARG A 273 -5.79 23.49 8.86
CA ARG A 273 -7.00 22.68 8.98
C ARG A 273 -8.15 23.57 9.43
N ASP A 274 -8.00 24.29 10.54
CA ASP A 274 -9.03 25.17 11.10
C ASP A 274 -9.47 26.26 10.13
N ALA A 275 -8.51 26.89 9.45
CA ALA A 275 -8.80 27.90 8.43
C ALA A 275 -9.60 27.32 7.25
N VAL A 276 -9.25 26.12 6.76
CA VAL A 276 -9.96 25.47 5.66
C VAL A 276 -11.34 24.95 6.09
N GLU A 277 -11.47 24.45 7.33
CA GLU A 277 -12.77 24.09 7.91
C GLU A 277 -13.70 25.30 7.92
N GLY A 278 -13.21 26.47 8.34
CA GLY A 278 -13.99 27.71 8.34
C GLY A 278 -14.41 28.15 6.93
N ILE A 279 -13.53 28.05 5.94
CA ILE A 279 -13.84 28.44 4.54
C ILE A 279 -14.91 27.54 3.93
N LEU A 280 -14.82 26.23 4.17
CA LEU A 280 -15.67 25.24 3.50
C LEU A 280 -16.89 24.81 4.30
N ASP A 281 -16.94 25.14 5.60
CA ASP A 281 -17.92 24.63 6.56
C ASP A 281 -17.95 23.08 6.56
N LEU A 282 -16.76 22.48 6.54
CA LEU A 282 -16.55 21.03 6.51
C LEU A 282 -15.54 20.61 7.56
N LYS A 283 -15.87 19.60 8.36
CA LYS A 283 -14.91 18.97 9.28
C LYS A 283 -13.91 18.09 8.52
N LEU A 284 -12.63 18.29 8.80
CA LEU A 284 -11.49 17.63 8.17
C LEU A 284 -10.88 16.61 9.13
N GLN A 285 -10.97 15.34 8.78
CA GLN A 285 -10.48 14.26 9.64
C GLN A 285 -8.98 13.99 9.43
N TYR A 286 -8.48 14.28 8.23
CA TYR A 286 -7.14 13.90 7.82
C TYR A 286 -6.47 14.99 7.01
N TYR A 287 -5.14 14.95 6.97
CA TYR A 287 -4.35 15.74 6.04
C TYR A 287 -3.28 14.89 5.37
N ALA A 288 -2.78 15.39 4.25
CA ALA A 288 -1.56 14.90 3.63
C ALA A 288 -0.74 16.12 3.23
N LEU A 289 0.49 16.20 3.76
CA LEU A 289 1.45 17.18 3.28
C LEU A 289 2.39 16.51 2.27
N ILE A 290 2.43 17.06 1.07
CA ILE A 290 3.33 16.65 0.00
C ILE A 290 4.38 17.75 -0.14
N ASP A 291 5.58 17.47 0.34
CA ASP A 291 6.74 18.29 0.06
C ASP A 291 7.26 17.94 -1.34
N MET A 292 7.43 18.97 -2.17
CA MET A 292 7.98 18.84 -3.52
C MET A 292 9.51 18.88 -3.55
N GLU A 293 10.18 18.74 -2.39
CA GLU A 293 11.62 18.50 -2.33
C GLU A 293 12.01 17.41 -3.35
N ALA A 294 12.91 17.78 -4.25
CA ALA A 294 13.25 16.98 -5.42
C ALA A 294 13.70 15.58 -4.97
N SER A 295 12.93 14.56 -5.38
CA SER A 295 13.26 13.14 -5.24
C SER A 295 14.78 12.92 -5.32
N PRO A 296 15.43 12.29 -4.32
CA PRO A 296 16.85 12.01 -4.41
C PRO A 296 17.07 11.05 -5.59
N SER A 297 17.76 11.54 -6.62
CA SER A 297 18.25 10.76 -7.75
C SER A 297 19.42 9.88 -7.34
#